data_AF-A0A7Y5SX75-F1
#
_entry.id   AF-A0A7Y5SX75-F1
#
_cell.length_a   1.000
_cell.length_b   1.000
_cell.length_c   1.000
_cell.angle_alpha   90.00
_cell.angle_beta   90.00
_cell.angle_gamma   90.00
#
_symmetry.space_group_name_H-M   'P 1'
#
loop_
_entity.id
_entity.type
_entity.pdbx_description
1 polymer ?
#
loop_
_entity_poly.entity_id
_entity_poly.type
_entity_poly.pdbx_seq_one_letter_code
_entity_poly.pdbx_strand_id
1 'polypeptide(L)'
;VGLVADQSGGDRGIFVPYFGRLTSTYKSIGLLAMQTGATLVCGMARRLKPGERVPDNALAAPHPSDGTRAGDTGFSSLRYVVELTDVFGPADWESQPDPLYYLTARYRRAIETMVRTAPEQFFWMHRIWRSRPAHERQGKPFPAGLREKIAALPWMTPEGVAAIEATSARDASLLAKGHLSV
;
A
#
# COMPACT_ATOMS: atom_id res chain seq x y z
N VAL A 1 -1.97 -15.73 -10.08
CA VAL A 1 -0.99 -15.76 -8.97
C VAL A 1 -1.45 -14.81 -7.89
N GLY A 2 -1.42 -15.20 -6.61
CA GLY A 2 -1.69 -14.31 -5.48
C GLY A 2 -0.39 -13.94 -4.77
N LEU A 3 -0.22 -12.67 -4.41
CA LEU A 3 0.98 -12.15 -3.73
C LEU A 3 0.55 -11.35 -2.50
N VAL A 4 1.24 -11.54 -1.37
CA VAL A 4 1.08 -10.73 -0.16
C VAL A 4 2.24 -9.74 -0.10
N ALA A 5 1.93 -8.45 -0.09
CA ALA A 5 2.90 -7.37 -0.35
C ALA A 5 2.98 -6.31 0.77
N ASP A 6 2.56 -6.65 1.97
CA ASP A 6 2.50 -5.78 3.17
C ASP A 6 3.82 -5.71 3.95
N GLN A 7 4.87 -6.38 3.48
CA GLN A 7 6.21 -6.33 4.06
C GLN A 7 7.13 -5.32 3.34
N SER A 8 8.25 -5.00 3.98
CA SER A 8 9.31 -4.15 3.41
C SER A 8 10.02 -4.86 2.26
N GLY A 9 10.28 -4.13 1.17
CA GLY A 9 11.07 -4.60 0.03
C GLY A 9 12.57 -4.76 0.30
N GLY A 10 13.04 -4.46 1.51
CA GLY A 10 14.45 -4.51 1.88
C GLY A 10 15.29 -3.43 1.19
N ASP A 11 16.62 -3.59 1.19
CA ASP A 11 17.54 -2.55 0.69
C ASP A 11 17.54 -2.39 -0.84
N ARG A 12 16.95 -3.36 -1.56
CA ARG A 12 16.84 -3.36 -3.03
C ARG A 12 15.43 -3.07 -3.55
N GLY A 13 14.49 -2.77 -2.65
CA GLY A 13 13.15 -2.33 -3.02
C GLY A 13 13.16 -0.92 -3.61
N ILE A 14 12.04 -0.55 -4.25
CA ILE A 14 11.83 0.81 -4.73
C ILE A 14 11.17 1.59 -3.60
N PHE A 15 11.73 2.76 -3.28
CA PHE A 15 11.15 3.65 -2.28
C PHE A 15 10.02 4.46 -2.90
N VAL A 16 8.80 4.16 -2.46
CA VAL A 16 7.56 4.84 -2.89
C VAL A 16 6.84 5.44 -1.68
N PRO A 17 5.95 6.43 -1.87
CA PRO A 17 5.14 6.98 -0.78
C PRO A 17 4.21 5.93 -0.15
N TYR A 18 4.13 5.94 1.18
CA TYR A 18 3.18 5.16 1.97
C TYR A 18 2.91 5.90 3.28
N PHE A 19 1.67 6.37 3.49
CA PHE A 19 1.26 7.25 4.59
C PHE A 19 2.13 8.50 4.72
N GLY A 20 2.48 9.14 3.60
CA GLY A 20 3.31 10.35 3.58
C GLY A 20 4.80 10.13 3.93
N ARG A 21 5.23 8.88 4.05
CA ARG A 21 6.62 8.49 4.34
C ARG A 21 7.14 7.54 3.26
N LEU A 22 8.43 7.63 2.92
CA LEU A 22 9.05 6.69 1.98
C LEU A 22 9.12 5.29 2.59
N THR A 23 8.66 4.29 1.82
CA THR A 23 8.70 2.88 2.20
C THR A 23 9.31 2.03 1.10
N SER A 24 10.16 1.07 1.49
CA SER A 24 10.75 0.13 0.54
C SER A 24 9.71 -0.89 0.08
N THR A 25 9.54 -1.03 -1.24
CA THR A 25 8.44 -1.79 -1.83
C THR A 25 8.95 -2.75 -2.92
N TYR A 26 8.33 -3.93 -3.00
CA TYR A 26 8.74 -5.01 -3.92
C TYR A 26 8.54 -4.64 -5.38
N LYS A 27 9.64 -4.43 -6.12
CA LYS A 27 9.58 -4.20 -7.57
C LYS A 27 9.15 -5.44 -8.37
N SER A 28 9.21 -6.65 -7.79
CA SER A 28 8.87 -7.90 -8.48
C SER A 28 7.43 -7.94 -8.99
N ILE A 29 6.49 -7.30 -8.29
CA ILE A 29 5.08 -7.24 -8.70
C ILE A 29 4.95 -6.44 -10.00
N GLY A 30 5.56 -5.24 -10.05
CA GLY A 30 5.56 -4.40 -11.25
C GLY A 30 6.30 -5.08 -12.40
N LEU A 31 7.47 -5.67 -12.14
CA LEU A 31 8.24 -6.40 -13.17
C LEU A 31 7.48 -7.58 -13.75
N LEU A 32 6.79 -8.38 -12.92
CA LEU A 32 5.98 -9.49 -13.39
C LEU A 32 4.82 -9.01 -14.27
N ALA A 33 4.14 -7.94 -13.85
CA ALA A 33 3.06 -7.34 -14.65
C ALA A 33 3.57 -6.85 -16.02
N MET A 34 4.70 -6.13 -16.03
CA MET A 34 5.31 -5.64 -17.28
C MET A 34 5.77 -6.78 -18.20
N GLN A 35 6.33 -7.85 -17.64
CA GLN A 35 6.81 -8.99 -18.42
C GLN A 35 5.66 -9.81 -19.05
N THR A 36 4.49 -9.83 -18.41
CA THR A 36 3.38 -10.70 -18.80
C THR A 36 2.19 -9.97 -19.40
N GLY A 37 2.16 -8.64 -19.32
CA GLY A 37 0.98 -7.84 -19.66
C GLY A 37 -0.19 -8.04 -18.69
N ALA A 38 0.05 -8.59 -17.50
CA ALA A 38 -1.02 -8.93 -16.56
C ALA A 38 -1.65 -7.69 -15.91
N THR A 39 -2.98 -7.72 -15.79
CA THR A 39 -3.74 -6.79 -14.96
C THR A 39 -3.46 -7.05 -13.49
N LEU A 40 -3.13 -6.01 -12.74
CA LEU A 40 -3.03 -6.03 -11.29
C LEU A 40 -4.40 -5.74 -10.67
N VAL A 41 -4.82 -6.64 -9.77
CA VAL A 41 -6.02 -6.50 -8.96
C VAL A 41 -5.56 -6.41 -7.50
N CYS A 42 -5.84 -5.28 -6.85
CA CYS A 42 -5.53 -5.05 -5.47
C CYS A 42 -6.81 -5.20 -4.64
N GLY A 43 -6.83 -6.15 -3.71
CA GLY A 43 -7.97 -6.34 -2.81
C GLY A 43 -7.54 -6.72 -1.40
N MET A 44 -8.49 -6.62 -0.47
CA MET A 44 -8.33 -7.07 0.91
C MET A 44 -9.48 -7.99 1.30
N ALA A 45 -9.22 -8.87 2.26
CA ALA A 45 -10.26 -9.53 3.03
C ALA A 45 -10.28 -8.88 4.42
N ARG A 46 -11.45 -8.47 4.90
CA ARG A 46 -11.62 -7.95 6.26
C ARG A 46 -12.85 -8.50 6.93
N ARG A 47 -12.85 -8.51 8.26
CA ARG A 47 -14.01 -8.82 9.09
C ARG A 47 -14.96 -7.63 9.11
N LEU A 48 -16.26 -7.90 8.98
CA LEU A 48 -17.30 -6.89 9.17
C LEU A 48 -17.55 -6.66 10.66
N LYS A 49 -17.82 -5.40 11.03
CA LYS A 49 -18.29 -5.06 12.37
C LYS A 49 -19.70 -5.63 12.58
N PRO A 50 -20.11 -5.89 13.83
CA PRO A 50 -21.50 -6.28 14.12
C PRO A 50 -22.48 -5.28 13.52
N GLY A 51 -23.45 -5.76 12.74
CA GLY A 51 -24.45 -4.92 12.07
C GLY A 51 -23.95 -4.13 10.84
N GLU A 52 -22.66 -4.21 10.49
CA GLU A 52 -22.13 -3.52 9.31
C GLU A 52 -22.72 -4.12 8.03
N ARG A 53 -23.28 -3.29 7.15
CA ARG A 53 -23.75 -3.78 5.84
C ARG A 53 -22.55 -4.13 4.97
N VAL A 54 -22.68 -5.21 4.19
CA VAL A 54 -21.71 -5.56 3.15
C VAL A 54 -21.63 -4.40 2.14
N PRO A 55 -20.43 -3.83 1.87
CA PRO A 55 -20.26 -2.80 0.84
C PRO A 55 -20.74 -3.28 -0.53
N ASP A 56 -21.38 -2.40 -1.30
CA ASP A 56 -21.96 -2.79 -2.60
C ASP A 56 -20.89 -3.21 -3.63
N ASN A 57 -19.63 -2.77 -3.44
CA ASN A 57 -18.47 -3.12 -4.27
C ASN A 57 -17.73 -4.40 -3.80
N ALA A 58 -18.25 -5.08 -2.78
CA ALA A 58 -17.65 -6.29 -2.27
C ALA A 58 -17.93 -7.51 -3.16
N LEU A 59 -16.93 -8.36 -3.32
CA LEU A 59 -17.12 -9.76 -3.70
C LEU A 59 -17.65 -10.51 -2.47
N ALA A 60 -18.91 -10.28 -2.14
CA ALA A 60 -19.55 -10.93 -1.02
C ALA A 60 -19.89 -12.38 -1.38
N ALA A 61 -19.27 -13.34 -0.70
CA ALA A 61 -19.88 -14.67 -0.61
C ALA A 61 -21.07 -14.54 0.34
N PRO A 62 -22.28 -15.03 0.00
CA PRO A 62 -23.40 -15.04 0.92
C PRO A 62 -22.99 -15.76 2.21
N HIS A 63 -23.20 -15.12 3.36
CA HIS A 63 -22.92 -15.74 4.64
C HIS A 63 -24.04 -16.76 4.94
N PRO A 64 -23.76 -17.95 5.49
CA PRO A 64 -24.81 -18.92 5.85
C PRO A 64 -25.88 -18.35 6.80
N SER A 65 -25.52 -17.31 7.57
CA SER A 65 -26.43 -16.59 8.46
C SER A 65 -27.23 -15.46 7.81
N ASP A 66 -27.01 -15.14 6.53
CA ASP A 66 -27.83 -14.15 5.80
C ASP A 66 -29.26 -14.69 5.57
N GLY A 67 -29.54 -15.95 5.93
CA GLY A 67 -30.86 -16.57 5.98
C GLY A 67 -31.29 -17.15 7.34
N THR A 68 -30.53 -16.99 8.45
CA THR A 68 -30.95 -17.54 9.76
C THR A 68 -31.90 -16.61 10.51
N ARG A 69 -33.00 -17.20 10.98
CA ARG A 69 -34.10 -16.55 11.71
C ARG A 69 -33.65 -16.01 13.08
N ALA A 70 -34.37 -14.99 13.56
CA ALA A 70 -34.32 -14.51 14.93
C ALA A 70 -34.47 -15.69 15.91
N GLY A 71 -33.38 -16.05 16.61
CA GLY A 71 -33.37 -17.16 17.56
C GLY A 71 -32.03 -17.89 17.72
N ASP A 72 -31.03 -17.60 16.89
CA ASP A 72 -29.71 -18.27 16.99
C ASP A 72 -28.89 -17.67 18.16
N THR A 73 -29.11 -18.23 19.35
CA THR A 73 -28.44 -17.84 20.58
C THR A 73 -27.08 -18.54 20.69
N GLY A 74 -26.02 -17.90 20.21
CA GLY A 74 -24.65 -18.30 20.53
C GLY A 74 -23.66 -17.94 19.45
N PHE A 75 -22.87 -16.89 19.70
CA PHE A 75 -21.85 -16.27 18.82
C PHE A 75 -22.42 -15.36 17.71
N SER A 76 -22.14 -14.06 17.84
CA SER A 76 -22.20 -13.12 16.71
C SER A 76 -21.44 -13.72 15.53
N SER A 77 -22.13 -13.95 14.40
CA SER A 77 -21.52 -14.62 13.26
C SER A 77 -20.27 -13.88 12.78
N LEU A 78 -19.17 -14.61 12.62
CA LEU A 78 -17.92 -14.06 12.10
C LEU A 78 -18.07 -13.78 10.59
N ARG A 79 -18.56 -12.60 10.25
CA ARG A 79 -18.75 -12.21 8.85
C ARG A 79 -17.51 -11.54 8.28
N TYR A 80 -17.13 -11.94 7.07
CA TYR A 80 -16.00 -11.39 6.34
C TYR A 80 -16.44 -10.93 4.96
N VAL A 81 -15.68 -10.02 4.40
CA VAL A 81 -15.90 -9.47 3.06
C VAL A 81 -14.57 -9.41 2.30
N VAL A 82 -14.62 -9.70 0.99
CA VAL A 82 -13.51 -9.46 0.07
C VAL A 82 -13.84 -8.23 -0.76
N GLU A 83 -12.96 -7.23 -0.74
CA GLU A 83 -13.16 -5.95 -1.43
C GLU A 83 -12.03 -5.74 -2.43
N LEU A 84 -12.38 -5.27 -3.63
CA LEU A 84 -11.42 -4.79 -4.60
C LEU A 84 -11.23 -3.28 -4.40
N THR A 85 -9.98 -2.87 -4.25
CA THR A 85 -9.60 -1.47 -3.99
C THR A 85 -9.05 -0.77 -5.22
N ASP A 86 -8.33 -1.49 -6.09
CA ASP A 86 -7.82 -0.94 -7.35
C ASP A 86 -7.68 -2.07 -8.38
N VAL A 87 -7.88 -1.74 -9.65
CA VAL A 87 -7.70 -2.65 -10.79
C VAL A 87 -7.09 -1.85 -11.92
N PHE A 88 -5.93 -2.29 -12.42
CA PHE A 88 -5.21 -1.58 -13.48
C PHE A 88 -4.34 -2.52 -14.30
N GLY A 89 -4.23 -2.24 -15.59
CA GLY A 89 -3.56 -3.08 -16.58
C GLY A 89 -2.62 -2.30 -17.49
N PRO A 90 -2.15 -2.91 -18.58
CA PRO A 90 -1.19 -2.30 -19.51
C PRO A 90 -1.54 -0.87 -19.95
N ALA A 91 -2.81 -0.63 -20.28
CA ALA A 91 -3.30 0.69 -20.69
C ALA A 91 -3.07 1.81 -19.65
N ASP A 92 -2.92 1.47 -18.36
CA ASP A 92 -2.67 2.45 -17.30
C ASP A 92 -1.19 2.84 -17.18
N TRP A 93 -0.27 1.90 -17.46
CA TRP A 93 1.15 2.05 -17.14
C TRP A 93 2.08 2.16 -18.36
N GLU A 94 1.67 1.70 -19.54
CA GLU A 94 2.52 1.72 -20.76
C GLU A 94 2.92 3.14 -21.16
N SER A 95 2.05 4.13 -20.94
CA SER A 95 2.32 5.53 -21.25
C SER A 95 3.00 6.30 -20.13
N GLN A 96 3.30 5.66 -18.99
CA GLN A 96 3.92 6.34 -17.85
C GLN A 96 5.41 6.59 -18.10
N PRO A 97 5.99 7.73 -17.67
CA PRO A 97 7.42 8.01 -17.86
C PRO A 97 8.35 6.98 -17.21
N ASP A 98 7.93 6.41 -16.08
CA ASP A 98 8.60 5.30 -15.39
C ASP A 98 7.52 4.27 -14.97
N PRO A 99 7.19 3.31 -15.86
CA PRO A 99 6.12 2.35 -15.60
C PRO A 99 6.35 1.50 -14.35
N LEU A 100 7.61 1.11 -14.08
CA LEU A 100 7.93 0.30 -12.92
C LEU A 100 7.72 1.07 -11.62
N TYR A 101 8.15 2.34 -11.56
CA TYR A 101 7.91 3.19 -10.40
C TYR A 101 6.42 3.43 -10.20
N TYR A 102 5.69 3.76 -11.28
CA TYR A 102 4.25 3.96 -11.27
C TYR A 102 3.50 2.75 -10.72
N LEU A 103 3.73 1.56 -11.29
CA LEU A 103 3.12 0.31 -10.85
C LEU A 103 3.38 0.06 -9.36
N THR A 104 4.63 0.22 -8.95
CA THR A 104 5.07 0.00 -7.57
C THR A 104 4.39 0.95 -6.59
N ALA A 105 4.26 2.23 -6.97
CA ALA A 105 3.59 3.24 -6.16
C ALA A 105 2.07 3.03 -6.14
N ARG A 106 1.46 2.64 -7.27
CA ARG A 106 0.00 2.46 -7.40
C ARG A 106 -0.50 1.32 -6.51
N TYR A 107 0.12 0.15 -6.59
CA TYR A 107 -0.31 -0.96 -5.74
C TYR A 107 -0.04 -0.67 -4.25
N ARG A 108 1.06 0.04 -3.92
CA ARG A 108 1.34 0.45 -2.53
C ARG A 108 0.30 1.43 -2.00
N ARG A 109 -0.18 2.35 -2.85
CA ARG A 109 -1.30 3.23 -2.54
C ARG A 109 -2.60 2.43 -2.34
N ALA A 110 -2.85 1.41 -3.15
CA ALA A 110 -4.02 0.55 -2.95
C ALA A 110 -3.99 -0.13 -1.57
N ILE A 111 -2.81 -0.62 -1.14
CA ILE A 111 -2.62 -1.15 0.23
C ILE A 111 -2.88 -0.05 1.28
N GLU A 112 -2.37 1.17 1.07
CA GLU A 112 -2.64 2.30 1.99
C GLU A 112 -4.14 2.55 2.14
N THR A 113 -4.89 2.56 1.03
CA THR A 113 -6.34 2.70 1.03
C THR A 113 -7.02 1.58 1.80
N MET A 114 -6.62 0.31 1.60
CA MET A 114 -7.14 -0.83 2.37
C MET A 114 -6.91 -0.67 3.87
N VAL A 115 -5.68 -0.30 4.27
CA VAL A 115 -5.32 -0.08 5.67
C VAL A 115 -6.15 1.06 6.27
N ARG A 116 -6.42 2.13 5.52
CA ARG A 116 -7.26 3.25 6.00
C ARG A 116 -8.71 2.83 6.27
N THR A 117 -9.23 1.84 5.55
CA THR A 117 -10.60 1.34 5.73
C THR A 117 -10.77 0.52 7.02
N ALA A 118 -9.77 -0.27 7.40
CA ALA A 118 -9.82 -1.11 8.60
C ALA A 118 -8.45 -1.18 9.29
N PRO A 119 -7.93 -0.06 9.82
CA PRO A 119 -6.58 0.01 10.37
C PRO A 119 -6.39 -0.94 11.56
N GLU A 120 -7.43 -1.19 12.34
CA GLU A 120 -7.42 -2.14 13.46
C GLU A 120 -7.23 -3.60 13.03
N GLN A 121 -7.46 -3.91 11.76
CA GLN A 121 -7.30 -5.26 11.19
C GLN A 121 -6.00 -5.44 10.42
N PHE A 122 -5.25 -4.35 10.18
CA PHE A 122 -3.95 -4.44 9.53
C PHE A 122 -2.91 -5.02 10.50
N PHE A 123 -2.07 -5.93 10.01
CA PHE A 123 -1.10 -6.61 10.85
C PHE A 123 0.15 -5.75 11.10
N TRP A 124 0.04 -4.78 12.01
CA TRP A 124 1.08 -3.78 12.35
C TRP A 124 2.39 -4.35 12.89
N MET A 125 2.50 -5.67 13.08
CA MET A 125 3.73 -6.33 13.53
C MET A 125 4.85 -6.23 12.49
N HIS A 126 4.53 -6.06 11.20
CA HIS A 126 5.52 -5.88 10.16
C HIS A 126 6.20 -4.50 10.26
N ARG A 127 7.53 -4.48 10.39
CA ARG A 127 8.34 -3.26 10.37
C ARG A 127 8.49 -2.71 8.94
N ILE A 128 7.39 -2.23 8.35
CA ILE A 128 7.31 -1.80 6.94
C ILE A 128 8.33 -0.70 6.59
N TRP A 129 8.61 0.22 7.51
CA TRP A 129 9.59 1.30 7.32
C TRP A 129 11.00 0.98 7.83
N ARG A 130 11.32 -0.29 8.08
CA ARG A 130 12.65 -0.69 8.58
C ARG A 130 13.77 -0.24 7.64
N SER A 131 13.63 -0.46 6.34
CA SER A 131 14.62 -0.02 5.36
C SER A 131 14.44 1.46 5.06
N ARG A 132 15.57 2.19 4.99
CA ARG A 132 15.63 3.62 4.68
C ARG A 132 16.40 3.89 3.40
N PRO A 133 15.97 4.86 2.57
CA PRO A 133 16.64 5.17 1.31
C PRO A 133 18.08 5.66 1.54
N ALA A 134 18.94 5.44 0.55
CA ALA A 134 20.36 5.71 0.68
C ALA A 134 20.67 7.18 1.02
N HIS A 135 19.90 8.14 0.48
CA HIS A 135 20.13 9.56 0.78
C HIS A 135 19.87 9.89 2.25
N GLU A 136 18.85 9.29 2.87
CA GLU A 136 18.61 9.47 4.31
C GLU A 136 19.72 8.87 5.16
N ARG A 137 20.16 7.64 4.83
CA ARG A 137 21.25 6.96 5.55
C ARG A 137 22.59 7.68 5.43
N GLN A 138 22.81 8.38 4.32
CA GLN A 138 24.05 9.10 4.01
C GLN A 138 23.96 10.59 4.35
N GLY A 139 22.83 11.08 4.88
CA GLY A 139 22.61 12.52 5.14
C GLY A 139 22.66 13.39 3.89
N LYS A 140 22.37 12.83 2.70
CA LYS A 140 22.37 13.56 1.43
C LYS A 140 21.01 14.26 1.20
N PRO A 141 20.98 15.33 0.39
CA PRO A 141 19.73 15.98 -0.02
C PRO A 141 18.75 15.00 -0.68
N PHE A 142 17.45 15.34 -0.64
CA PHE A 142 16.42 14.58 -1.33
C PHE A 142 16.74 14.52 -2.83
N PRO A 143 16.84 13.33 -3.46
CA PRO A 143 17.25 13.22 -4.85
C PRO A 143 16.22 13.87 -5.79
N ALA A 144 16.68 14.76 -6.68
CA ALA A 144 15.81 15.44 -7.66
C ALA A 144 15.03 14.43 -8.53
N GLY A 145 15.70 13.39 -9.04
CA GLY A 145 15.03 12.35 -9.82
C GLY A 145 13.99 11.55 -9.02
N LEU A 146 14.14 11.40 -7.69
CA LEU A 146 13.09 10.79 -6.87
C LEU A 146 11.90 11.75 -6.69
N ARG A 147 12.18 13.04 -6.49
CA ARG A 147 11.15 14.08 -6.41
C ARG A 147 10.30 14.12 -7.69
N GLU A 148 10.96 14.12 -8.85
CA GLU A 148 10.31 14.10 -10.16
C GLU A 148 9.40 12.88 -10.33
N LYS A 149 9.89 11.69 -9.98
CA LYS A 149 9.09 10.45 -10.03
C LYS A 149 7.85 10.50 -9.14
N ILE A 150 7.99 11.05 -7.93
CA ILE A 150 6.86 11.19 -6.99
C ILE A 150 5.87 12.23 -7.53
N ALA A 151 6.36 13.36 -8.05
CA ALA A 151 5.53 14.42 -8.63
C ALA A 151 4.79 13.99 -9.90
N ALA A 152 5.34 13.03 -10.66
CA ALA A 152 4.71 12.46 -11.85
C ALA A 152 3.56 11.49 -11.53
N LEU A 153 3.36 11.08 -10.27
CA LEU A 153 2.25 10.20 -9.90
C LEU A 153 0.91 10.95 -10.06
N PRO A 154 -0.11 10.39 -10.77
CA PRO A 154 -1.36 11.11 -11.06
C PRO A 154 -2.18 11.54 -9.85
N TRP A 155 -1.88 11.02 -8.67
CA TRP A 155 -2.57 11.31 -7.42
C TRP A 155 -1.75 12.15 -6.44
N MET A 156 -0.58 12.61 -6.84
CA MET A 156 0.30 13.40 -6.00
C MET A 156 0.05 14.90 -6.20
N THR A 157 0.06 15.67 -5.12
CA THR A 157 0.00 17.14 -5.16
C THR A 157 1.38 17.74 -4.85
N PRO A 158 1.66 18.98 -5.27
CA PRO A 158 2.90 19.67 -4.90
C PRO A 158 3.14 19.72 -3.39
N GLU A 159 2.09 19.93 -2.60
CA GLU A 159 2.14 19.93 -1.13
C GLU A 159 2.44 18.53 -0.58
N GLY A 160 1.87 17.49 -1.19
CA GLY A 160 2.17 16.10 -0.86
C GLY A 160 3.63 15.73 -1.10
N VAL A 161 4.20 16.16 -2.23
CA VAL A 161 5.64 16.01 -2.51
C VAL A 161 6.47 16.70 -1.43
N ALA A 162 6.17 17.97 -1.13
CA ALA A 162 6.89 18.74 -0.13
C ALA A 162 6.78 18.12 1.28
N ALA A 163 5.62 17.56 1.63
CA ALA A 163 5.43 16.87 2.91
C ALA A 163 6.27 15.59 3.03
N ILE A 164 6.40 14.82 1.94
CA ILE A 164 7.25 13.63 1.89
C ILE A 164 8.72 14.02 2.03
N GLU A 165 9.17 15.07 1.36
CA GLU A 165 10.54 15.58 1.49
C GLU A 165 10.85 16.05 2.91
N ALA A 166 9.95 16.82 3.51
CA ALA A 166 10.09 17.26 4.90
C ALA A 166 10.15 16.06 5.86
N THR A 167 9.37 15.02 5.60
CA THR A 167 9.38 13.77 6.39
C THR A 167 10.70 13.01 6.20
N SER A 168 11.21 12.93 4.97
CA SER A 168 12.50 12.32 4.66
C SER A 168 13.67 13.04 5.34
N ALA A 169 13.65 14.38 5.39
CA ALA A 169 14.63 15.17 6.12
C ALA A 169 14.59 14.91 7.65
N ARG A 170 13.38 14.78 8.23
CA ARG A 170 13.23 14.40 9.63
C ARG A 170 13.76 12.99 9.90
N ASP A 171 13.45 12.02 9.03
CA ASP A 171 13.95 10.65 9.14
C ASP A 171 15.49 10.60 9.06
N ALA A 172 16.10 11.33 8.13
CA ALA A 172 17.56 11.45 8.04
C ALA A 172 18.18 12.02 9.33
N SER A 173 17.56 13.06 9.90
CA SER A 173 18.00 13.64 11.18
C SER A 173 17.90 12.64 12.35
N LEU A 174 16.82 11.87 12.42
CA LEU A 174 16.62 10.85 13.45
C LEU A 174 17.59 9.68 13.31
N LEU A 175 17.91 9.27 12.08
CA LEU A 175 18.96 8.27 11.81
C LEU A 175 20.33 8.74 12.28
N ALA A 176 20.70 9.99 11.95
CA ALA A 176 21.98 10.57 12.37
C ALA A 176 22.11 10.65 13.90
N LYS A 177 21.00 10.80 14.62
CA LYS A 177 20.93 10.81 16.09
C LYS A 177 20.85 9.42 16.72
N GLY A 178 20.80 8.34 15.92
CA GLY A 178 20.62 6.97 16.39
C GLY A 178 19.22 6.66 16.94
N HIS A 179 18.24 7.54 16.71
CA HIS A 179 16.85 7.37 17.17
C HIS A 179 16.00 6.48 16.25
N LEU A 180 16.52 6.13 15.07
CA LEU A 180 15.93 5.16 14.15
C LEU A 180 16.93 4.01 13.92
N SER A 181 16.46 2.77 14.05
CA SER A 181 17.21 1.58 13.65
C SER A 181 16.83 1.14 12.25
N VAL A 182 17.83 0.85 11.43
CA VAL A 182 17.70 0.26 10.08
C VAL A 182 17.97 -1.24 10.17
#